data_AF-A0A944BU41-F1
#
_entry.id   AF-A0A944BU41-F1
#
_cell.length_a   1.000
_cell.length_b   1.000
_cell.length_c   1.000
_cell.angle_alpha   90.00
_cell.angle_beta   90.00
_cell.angle_gamma   90.00
#
_symmetry.space_group_name_H-M   'P 1'
#
loop_
_entity.id
_entity.type
_entity.pdbx_description
1 polymer ?
#
loop_
_entity_poly.entity_id
_entity_poly.type
_entity_poly.pdbx_seq_one_letter_code
_entity_poly.pdbx_strand_id
1 'polypeptide(L)'
;MNTAIYCLFAVAGLAIIVSMIRTKRFFSVLFLTAVQGIITLFAAKYVGGFFGIGPNINAHTLTLSAIGGIPGVIFLFIAATIFK
;
A
#
# COMPACT_ATOMS: atom_id res chain seq x y z
N MET A 1 9.54 -0.17 24.43
CA MET A 1 9.38 -0.46 22.98
C MET A 1 9.10 0.87 22.30
N ASN A 2 9.93 1.35 21.36
CA ASN A 2 9.51 2.33 20.32
C ASN A 2 10.68 2.71 19.39
N THR A 3 11.85 3.13 19.89
CA THR A 3 12.95 3.65 19.02
C THR A 3 13.61 2.60 18.14
N ALA A 4 13.85 1.39 18.66
CA ALA A 4 14.51 0.32 17.90
C ALA A 4 13.69 -0.12 16.66
N ILE A 5 12.36 -0.11 16.75
CA ILE A 5 11.47 -0.52 15.66
C ILE A 5 11.50 0.52 14.54
N TYR A 6 11.48 1.81 14.88
CA TYR A 6 11.61 2.89 13.89
C TYR A 6 12.97 2.86 13.18
N CYS A 7 14.06 2.59 13.90
CA CYS A 7 15.37 2.41 13.28
C CYS A 7 15.40 1.21 12.32
N LEU A 8 14.74 0.10 12.68
CA LEU A 8 14.70 -1.10 11.84
C LEU A 8 13.93 -0.84 10.53
N PHE A 9 12.80 -0.13 10.59
CA PHE A 9 12.07 0.31 9.40
C PHE A 9 12.86 1.30 8.55
N ALA A 10 13.60 2.22 9.18
CA ALA A 10 14.44 3.18 8.47
C ALA A 10 15.57 2.47 7.71
N VAL A 11 16.24 1.50 8.33
CA VAL A 11 17.32 0.71 7.71
C VAL A 11 16.79 -0.18 6.59
N ALA A 12 15.64 -0.82 6.79
CA ALA A 12 14.99 -1.61 5.75
C ALA A 12 14.57 -0.75 4.54
N GLY A 13 14.02 0.44 4.78
CA GLY A 13 13.70 1.41 3.73
C GLY A 13 14.94 1.86 2.96
N LEU A 14 16.04 2.15 3.67
CA LEU A 14 17.32 2.52 3.06
C LEU A 14 17.90 1.38 2.23
N ALA A 15 17.85 0.14 2.71
CA ALA A 15 18.32 -1.04 1.98
C ALA A 15 17.51 -1.27 0.69
N ILE A 16 16.20 -1.04 0.73
CA ILE A 16 15.33 -1.10 -0.45
C ILE A 16 15.70 -0.01 -1.46
N ILE A 17 15.92 1.23 -1.01
CA ILE A 17 16.33 2.35 -1.87
C ILE A 17 17.70 2.09 -2.51
N VAL A 18 18.69 1.61 -1.74
CA VAL A 18 20.03 1.29 -2.24
C VAL A 18 19.99 0.14 -3.26
N SER A 19 19.21 -0.91 -2.98
CA SER A 19 18.98 -2.03 -3.91
C SER A 19 18.28 -1.57 -5.19
N MET A 20 17.31 -0.67 -5.07
CA MET A 20 16.58 -0.09 -6.19
C MET A 20 17.47 0.77 -7.11
N ILE A 21 18.40 1.54 -6.55
CA ILE A 21 19.37 2.34 -7.32
C ILE A 21 20.34 1.44 -8.09
N ARG A 22 20.83 0.35 -7.48
CA ARG A 22 21.73 -0.61 -8.14
C ARG A 22 21.07 -1.31 -9.34
N THR A 23 19.78 -1.59 -9.25
CA THR A 23 19.09 -2.44 -10.23
C THR A 23 18.58 -1.65 -11.44
N LYS A 24 18.60 -0.29 -11.42
CA LYS A 24 18.01 0.62 -12.43
C LYS A 24 16.52 0.38 -12.78
N ARG A 25 15.86 -0.58 -12.14
CA ARG A 25 14.45 -0.95 -12.34
C ARG A 25 13.48 -0.18 -11.44
N PHE A 26 13.93 0.89 -10.78
CA PHE A 26 13.14 1.66 -9.83
C PHE A 26 11.77 2.05 -10.38
N PHE A 27 11.73 2.62 -11.58
CA PHE A 27 10.48 3.03 -12.23
C PHE A 27 9.55 1.85 -12.52
N SER A 28 10.08 0.72 -13.02
CA SER A 28 9.25 -0.46 -13.29
C SER A 28 8.67 -1.06 -12.01
N VAL A 29 9.45 -1.16 -10.94
CA VAL A 29 8.97 -1.73 -9.67
C VAL A 29 7.97 -0.79 -8.98
N LEU A 30 8.22 0.51 -9.03
CA LEU A 30 7.32 1.53 -8.47
C LEU A 30 6.01 1.61 -9.27
N PHE A 31 6.09 1.52 -10.60
CA PHE A 31 4.92 1.43 -11.47
C PHE A 31 4.12 0.13 -11.23
N LEU A 32 4.80 -1.02 -11.13
CA LEU A 32 4.13 -2.30 -10.81
C LEU A 32 3.47 -2.25 -9.43
N THR A 33 4.11 -1.65 -8.43
CA THR A 33 3.55 -1.48 -7.09
C THR A 33 2.30 -0.59 -7.12
N ALA A 34 2.34 0.51 -7.88
CA ALA A 34 1.20 1.39 -8.05
C ALA A 34 0.04 0.71 -8.78
N VAL A 35 0.31 -0.01 -9.87
CA VAL A 35 -0.69 -0.77 -10.62
C VAL A 35 -1.30 -1.87 -9.76
N GLN A 36 -0.48 -2.63 -9.03
CA GLN A 36 -0.94 -3.66 -8.09
C GLN A 36 -1.80 -3.04 -6.97
N GLY A 37 -1.42 -1.90 -6.43
CA GLY A 37 -2.19 -1.18 -5.42
C GLY A 37 -3.57 -0.75 -5.93
N ILE A 38 -3.64 -0.18 -7.13
CA ILE A 38 -4.91 0.21 -7.75
C ILE A 38 -5.80 -1.02 -7.98
N ILE A 39 -5.27 -2.08 -8.59
CA ILE A 39 -6.02 -3.32 -8.85
C ILE A 39 -6.54 -3.92 -7.54
N THR A 40 -5.71 -3.92 -6.49
CA THR A 40 -6.07 -4.45 -5.17
C THR A 40 -7.16 -3.60 -4.52
N LEU A 41 -7.16 -2.28 -4.69
CA LEU A 41 -8.23 -1.41 -4.17
C LEU A 41 -9.58 -1.73 -4.83
N PHE A 42 -9.59 -1.95 -6.15
CA PHE A 42 -10.79 -2.37 -6.87
C PHE A 42 -11.27 -3.77 -6.45
N ALA A 43 -10.35 -4.74 -6.33
CA ALA A 43 -10.66 -6.06 -5.84
C ALA A 43 -11.22 -6.03 -4.40
N ALA A 44 -10.62 -5.23 -3.54
CA ALA A 44 -11.07 -5.04 -2.16
C ALA A 44 -12.46 -4.40 -2.10
N LYS A 45 -12.77 -3.41 -2.95
CA LYS A 45 -14.14 -2.87 -3.03
C LYS A 45 -15.14 -3.89 -3.57
N TYR A 46 -14.76 -4.70 -4.55
CA TYR A 46 -15.64 -5.72 -5.11
C TYR A 46 -15.93 -6.83 -4.10
N VAL A 47 -14.88 -7.43 -3.52
CA VAL A 47 -14.98 -8.48 -2.50
C VAL A 47 -15.63 -7.94 -1.23
N GLY A 48 -15.17 -6.79 -0.74
CA GLY A 48 -15.74 -6.13 0.44
C GLY A 48 -17.20 -5.69 0.25
N GLY A 49 -17.60 -5.37 -0.98
CA GLY A 49 -18.98 -5.10 -1.36
C GLY A 49 -19.93 -6.27 -1.06
N PHE A 50 -19.48 -7.52 -1.24
CA PHE A 50 -20.27 -8.70 -0.86
C PHE A 50 -20.52 -8.80 0.65
N PHE A 51 -19.57 -8.35 1.46
CA PHE A 51 -19.68 -8.36 2.91
C PHE A 51 -20.30 -7.06 3.46
N GLY A 52 -20.67 -6.11 2.60
CA GLY A 52 -21.13 -4.78 3.00
C GLY A 52 -20.03 -3.91 3.62
N ILE A 53 -18.77 -4.34 3.61
CA ILE A 53 -17.61 -3.67 4.21
C ILE A 53 -16.62 -3.38 3.07
N GLY A 54 -16.62 -2.16 2.54
CA GLY A 54 -15.76 -1.80 1.41
C GLY A 54 -15.27 -0.36 1.54
N PRO A 55 -13.95 -0.11 1.39
CA PRO A 55 -13.44 1.25 1.33
C PRO A 55 -14.05 1.96 0.12
N ASN A 56 -14.49 3.21 0.31
CA ASN A 56 -14.99 4.02 -0.79
C ASN A 56 -13.84 4.37 -1.74
N ILE A 57 -14.08 4.33 -3.06
CA ILE A 57 -13.08 4.77 -4.03
C ILE A 57 -13.16 6.29 -4.10
N ASN A 58 -12.19 6.97 -3.51
CA ASN A 58 -11.98 8.41 -3.58
C ASN A 58 -10.54 8.71 -4.01
N ALA A 59 -10.27 9.95 -4.44
CA ALA A 59 -8.94 10.39 -4.86
C ALA A 59 -7.86 10.12 -3.78
N HIS A 60 -8.23 10.26 -2.50
CA HIS A 60 -7.35 9.98 -1.36
C HIS A 60 -7.03 8.49 -1.16
N THR A 61 -8.04 7.60 -1.27
CA THR A 61 -7.81 6.15 -1.11
C THR A 61 -7.06 5.58 -2.31
N LEU A 62 -7.27 6.16 -3.49
CA LEU A 62 -6.55 5.79 -4.71
C LEU A 62 -5.06 6.16 -4.63
N THR A 63 -4.74 7.38 -4.19
CA THR A 63 -3.33 7.80 -3.99
C THR A 63 -2.63 6.98 -2.92
N LEU A 64 -3.30 6.72 -1.78
CA LEU A 64 -2.76 5.85 -0.72
C LEU A 64 -2.54 4.41 -1.20
N SER A 65 -3.44 3.86 -2.03
CA SER A 65 -3.25 2.53 -2.63
C SER A 65 -2.10 2.49 -3.63
N ALA A 66 -1.91 3.55 -4.42
CA ALA A 66 -0.83 3.63 -5.41
C ALA A 66 0.54 3.78 -4.75
N ILE A 67 0.64 4.53 -3.64
CA ILE A 67 1.89 4.73 -2.90
C ILE A 67 2.21 3.53 -2.02
N GLY A 68 1.20 3.00 -1.32
CA GLY A 68 1.36 1.89 -0.38
C GLY A 68 1.25 0.50 -1.01
N GLY A 69 0.86 0.38 -2.28
CA GLY A 69 0.63 -0.90 -2.94
C GLY A 69 -0.39 -1.78 -2.21
N ILE A 70 -0.15 -3.09 -2.22
CA ILE A 70 -0.96 -4.09 -1.51
C ILE A 70 -1.08 -3.79 0.01
N PRO A 71 0.01 -3.55 0.77
CA PRO A 71 -0.12 -3.27 2.20
C PRO A 71 -0.90 -1.98 2.48
N GLY A 72 -0.76 -0.95 1.63
CA GLY A 72 -1.55 0.28 1.74
C GLY A 72 -3.06 0.03 1.59
N VAL A 73 -3.46 -0.85 0.67
CA VAL A 73 -4.87 -1.23 0.50
C VAL A 73 -5.39 -2.03 1.69
N ILE A 74 -4.59 -2.93 2.27
CA ILE A 74 -4.98 -3.69 3.46
C ILE A 74 -5.26 -2.74 4.63
N PHE A 75 -4.40 -1.75 4.86
CA PHE A 75 -4.63 -0.73 5.90
C PHE A 75 -5.89 0.08 5.66
N LEU A 76 -6.14 0.50 4.41
CA LEU A 76 -7.38 1.20 4.05
C LEU A 76 -8.62 0.32 4.27
N PHE A 77 -8.51 -0.98 4.01
CA PHE A 77 -9.61 -1.93 4.20
C PHE A 77 -9.92 -2.15 5.68
N ILE A 78 -8.89 -2.31 6.52
CA ILE A 78 -9.01 -2.41 7.97
C ILE A 78 -9.60 -1.12 8.55
N ALA A 79 -9.08 0.05 8.13
CA ALA A 79 -9.60 1.33 8.55
C ALA A 79 -11.07 1.51 8.16
N ALA A 80 -11.44 1.15 6.92
CA ALA A 80 -12.83 1.19 6.47
C ALA A 80 -13.75 0.17 7.16
N THR A 81 -13.19 -0.86 7.81
CA THR A 81 -13.93 -1.85 8.60
C THR A 81 -14.12 -1.38 10.05
N ILE A 82 -13.11 -0.76 10.64
CA ILE A 82 -13.13 -0.28 12.03
C ILE A 82 -13.91 1.03 12.16
N PHE A 83 -13.72 1.97 11.22
CA PHE A 83 -14.34 3.30 11.24
C PHE A 83 -15.67 3.36 10.46
N LYS A 84 -16.29 2.21 10.25
CA LYS A 84 -17.56 2.08 9.53
C LYS A 84 -18.73 2.53 10.38
#